data_AF-A0A5C7Z912-F1
#
_entry.id   AF-A0A5C7Z912-F1
#
_cell.length_a   1.000
_cell.length_b   1.000
_cell.length_c   1.000
_cell.angle_alpha   90.00
_cell.angle_beta   90.00
_cell.angle_gamma   90.00
#
_symmetry.space_group_name_H-M   'P 1'
#
loop_
_entity.id
_entity.type
_entity.pdbx_description
1 polymer ?
#
loop_
_entity_poly.entity_id
_entity_poly.type
_entity_poly.pdbx_seq_one_letter_code
_entity_poly.pdbx_strand_id
1 'polypeptide(L)'
;MQSVLIGGGYATGREIVEYGGKFGAAGWVCGLAIFFGFSLIAFLSMEASRHWQAYDYKSLLKKLIGPGWIAYEIVYLLLAVLIIAVMASAAGEILYQTLGFQKWIGVVLITVVVGFLNYKGEETIARLETVGSVALFIAYFIFTYTVFSNKSDEILNVFSNWNTSYLTNTPALPLLLWTGILYVGYNLAVYPASFFTFRNLTSQKESFIAAVVSGLLMTIPWFLTYIAIMAYYPDKQVLDSAVPWLKMLEEFNPVLIAIFGIVVGWTLIETATGMIHAFISRIETEAQQKGNPLKKITKAWISLVALLAALLLAQVGIIDLVAKGYTFMAYAMIAVYAVPLLLFAGKFLKPKRSEN
;
A
#
# COMPACT_ATOMS: atom_id res chain seq x y z
N MET A 1 10.90 4.23 0.01
CA MET A 1 10.15 2.97 -0.19
C MET A 1 9.20 2.66 0.95
N GLN A 2 9.68 2.31 2.16
CA GLN A 2 8.79 1.92 3.27
C GLN A 2 7.71 2.97 3.61
N SER A 3 8.10 4.24 3.79
CA SER A 3 7.15 5.34 4.08
C SER A 3 6.11 5.56 2.97
N VAL A 4 6.37 5.11 1.75
CA VAL A 4 5.41 5.19 0.63
C VAL A 4 4.51 3.95 0.56
N LEU A 5 4.94 2.82 1.13
CA LEU A 5 4.16 1.57 1.17
C LEU A 5 3.23 1.52 2.40
N ILE A 6 3.69 1.98 3.56
CA ILE A 6 2.89 1.98 4.79
C ILE A 6 1.90 3.15 4.73
N GLY A 7 0.82 2.94 3.98
CA GLY A 7 -0.29 3.89 3.85
C GLY A 7 -1.47 3.53 4.75
N GLY A 8 -2.56 4.26 4.57
CA GLY A 8 -3.73 4.15 5.44
C GLY A 8 -4.49 2.82 5.33
N GLY A 9 -4.47 2.14 4.18
CA GLY A 9 -5.11 0.82 4.02
C GLY A 9 -4.41 -0.27 4.83
N TYR A 10 -3.08 -0.22 4.88
CA TYR A 10 -2.25 -1.02 5.75
C TYR A 10 -2.55 -0.73 7.24
N ALA A 11 -2.71 0.54 7.62
CA ALA A 11 -3.02 0.98 8.98
C ALA A 11 -4.40 0.56 9.51
N THR A 12 -5.30 0.07 8.65
CA THR A 12 -6.58 -0.53 9.10
C THR A 12 -6.45 -1.99 9.55
N GLY A 13 -5.41 -2.70 9.10
CA GLY A 13 -5.29 -4.16 9.21
C GLY A 13 -6.05 -4.96 8.14
N ARG A 14 -6.93 -4.31 7.36
CA ARG A 14 -7.82 -4.98 6.40
C ARG A 14 -7.07 -5.67 5.27
N GLU A 15 -6.01 -5.03 4.76
CA GLU A 15 -5.15 -5.61 3.72
C GLU A 15 -4.45 -6.87 4.23
N ILE A 16 -3.99 -6.87 5.48
CA ILE A 16 -3.25 -8.01 6.04
C ILE A 16 -4.19 -9.21 6.22
N VAL A 17 -5.44 -8.97 6.64
CA VAL A 17 -6.44 -10.06 6.68
C VAL A 17 -6.68 -10.63 5.29
N GLU A 18 -6.85 -9.78 4.27
CA GLU A 18 -7.13 -10.21 2.91
C GLU A 18 -5.97 -10.99 2.27
N TYR A 19 -4.74 -10.52 2.49
CA TYR A 19 -3.54 -11.04 1.84
C TYR A 19 -2.72 -12.02 2.71
N GLY A 20 -3.27 -12.51 3.83
CA GLY A 20 -2.62 -13.55 4.64
C GLY A 20 -3.42 -14.00 5.85
N GLY A 21 -3.99 -13.07 6.63
CA GLY A 21 -4.63 -13.36 7.92
C GLY A 21 -5.82 -14.31 7.82
N LYS A 22 -6.62 -14.27 6.74
CA LYS A 22 -7.73 -15.21 6.52
C LYS A 22 -7.29 -16.67 6.44
N PHE A 23 -6.02 -16.94 6.13
CA PHE A 23 -5.46 -18.29 6.04
C PHE A 23 -4.96 -18.85 7.37
N GLY A 24 -5.11 -18.12 8.48
CA GLY A 24 -4.69 -18.57 9.80
C GLY A 24 -3.21 -18.92 9.83
N ALA A 25 -2.87 -20.04 10.47
CA ALA A 25 -1.50 -20.52 10.62
C ALA A 25 -0.74 -20.73 9.30
N ALA A 26 -1.42 -20.82 8.15
CA ALA A 26 -0.78 -20.96 6.83
C ALA A 26 -0.40 -19.61 6.18
N GLY A 27 -0.89 -18.48 6.70
CA GLY A 27 -0.71 -17.16 6.11
C GLY A 27 0.73 -16.64 6.09
N TRP A 28 1.62 -17.17 6.94
CA TRP A 28 3.05 -16.79 6.93
C TRP A 28 3.73 -17.07 5.58
N VAL A 29 3.24 -18.05 4.82
CA VAL A 29 3.71 -18.35 3.45
C VAL A 29 3.45 -17.17 2.52
N CYS A 30 2.29 -16.49 2.66
CA CYS A 30 2.02 -15.25 1.93
C CYS A 30 3.06 -14.19 2.28
N GLY A 31 3.41 -14.04 3.57
CA GLY A 31 4.46 -13.14 4.04
C GLY A 31 5.83 -13.42 3.43
N LEU A 32 6.21 -14.68 3.27
CA LEU A 32 7.44 -15.04 2.56
C LEU A 32 7.39 -14.65 1.07
N ALA A 33 6.28 -14.93 0.39
CA ALA A 33 6.10 -14.52 -0.99
C ALA A 33 6.16 -13.00 -1.15
N ILE A 34 5.63 -12.25 -0.17
CA ILE A 34 5.71 -10.79 -0.12
C ILE A 34 7.16 -10.33 0.02
N PHE A 35 7.92 -10.90 0.97
CA PHE A 35 9.33 -10.57 1.18
C PHE A 35 10.17 -10.80 -0.09
N PHE A 36 10.07 -11.99 -0.67
CA PHE A 36 10.83 -12.33 -1.87
C PHE A 36 10.36 -11.52 -3.08
N GLY A 37 9.06 -11.29 -3.23
CA GLY A 37 8.51 -10.48 -4.31
C GLY A 37 8.98 -9.03 -4.25
N PHE A 38 8.90 -8.36 -3.09
CA PHE A 38 9.40 -7.00 -2.94
C PHE A 38 10.91 -6.92 -3.13
N SER A 39 11.68 -7.86 -2.56
CA SER A 39 13.14 -7.88 -2.73
C SER A 39 13.52 -8.07 -4.20
N LEU A 40 12.87 -8.98 -4.91
CA LEU A 40 13.14 -9.24 -6.32
C LEU A 40 12.83 -8.02 -7.19
N ILE A 41 11.63 -7.45 -7.06
CA ILE A 41 11.25 -6.31 -7.89
C ILE A 41 12.05 -5.06 -7.54
N ALA A 42 12.40 -4.85 -6.27
CA ALA A 42 13.32 -3.79 -5.86
C ALA A 42 14.68 -3.94 -6.55
N PHE A 43 15.27 -5.14 -6.47
CA PHE A 43 16.57 -5.42 -7.06
C PHE A 43 16.56 -5.18 -8.57
N LEU A 44 15.57 -5.72 -9.27
CA LEU A 44 15.46 -5.57 -10.71
C LEU A 44 15.22 -4.11 -11.12
N SER A 45 14.40 -3.36 -10.37
CA SER A 45 14.13 -1.95 -10.66
C SER A 45 15.39 -1.10 -10.46
N MET A 46 16.15 -1.34 -9.38
CA MET A 46 17.41 -0.67 -9.10
C MET A 46 18.46 -0.98 -10.17
N GLU A 47 18.62 -2.25 -10.55
CA GLU A 47 19.59 -2.67 -11.56
C GLU A 47 19.24 -2.16 -12.96
N ALA A 48 17.96 -2.17 -13.35
CA ALA A 48 17.52 -1.59 -14.60
C ALA A 48 17.79 -0.08 -14.64
N SER A 49 17.52 0.63 -13.53
CA SER A 49 17.79 2.06 -13.39
C SER A 49 19.29 2.37 -13.46
N ARG A 50 20.13 1.59 -12.76
CA ARG A 50 21.59 1.73 -12.76
C ARG A 50 22.19 1.41 -14.13
N HIS A 51 21.73 0.36 -14.79
CA HIS A 51 22.26 -0.07 -16.08
C HIS A 51 21.91 0.90 -17.21
N TRP A 52 20.66 1.38 -17.27
CA TRP A 52 20.21 2.31 -18.30
C TRP A 52 20.34 3.80 -17.93
N GLN A 53 20.83 4.09 -16.72
CA GLN A 53 20.90 5.46 -16.17
C GLN A 53 19.54 6.18 -16.24
N ALA A 54 18.47 5.42 -15.99
CA ALA A 54 17.09 5.88 -16.05
C ALA A 54 16.52 5.96 -14.62
N TYR A 55 16.42 7.18 -14.09
CA TYR A 55 16.02 7.44 -12.69
C TYR A 55 14.64 8.10 -12.57
N ASP A 56 13.86 8.05 -13.65
CA ASP A 56 12.44 8.41 -13.68
C ASP A 56 11.65 7.28 -14.33
N TYR A 57 10.39 7.15 -13.91
CA TYR A 57 9.56 6.00 -14.28
C TYR A 57 9.30 5.95 -15.78
N LYS A 58 9.14 7.11 -16.43
CA LYS A 58 8.80 7.21 -17.85
C LYS A 58 9.97 6.76 -18.70
N SER A 59 11.19 7.19 -18.39
CA SER A 59 12.40 6.76 -19.08
C SER A 59 12.63 5.26 -18.92
N LEU A 60 12.47 4.73 -17.71
CA LEU A 60 12.63 3.29 -17.47
C LEU A 60 11.59 2.47 -18.23
N LEU A 61 10.31 2.84 -18.14
CA LEU A 61 9.24 2.12 -18.82
C LEU A 61 9.34 2.23 -20.35
N LYS A 62 9.77 3.37 -20.89
CA LYS A 62 10.07 3.48 -22.32
C LYS A 62 11.19 2.52 -22.75
N LYS A 63 12.17 2.24 -21.90
CA LYS A 63 13.22 1.23 -22.17
C LYS A 63 12.69 -0.20 -22.06
N LEU A 64 11.75 -0.47 -21.14
CA LEU A 64 11.17 -1.80 -20.92
C LEU A 64 10.10 -2.18 -21.94
N ILE A 65 9.13 -1.30 -22.19
CA ILE A 65 7.91 -1.58 -22.97
C ILE A 65 7.63 -0.57 -24.07
N GLY A 66 8.57 0.34 -24.38
CA GLY A 66 8.42 1.32 -25.45
C GLY A 66 7.18 2.19 -25.26
N PRO A 67 6.27 2.32 -26.25
CA PRO A 67 5.04 3.11 -26.12
C PRO A 67 4.04 2.55 -25.09
N GLY A 68 4.23 1.31 -24.62
CA GLY A 68 3.41 0.69 -23.58
C GLY A 68 3.43 1.41 -22.23
N TRP A 69 4.34 2.36 -22.01
CA TRP A 69 4.36 3.20 -20.80
C TRP A 69 3.04 3.95 -20.55
N ILE A 70 2.25 4.21 -21.60
CA ILE A 70 0.91 4.82 -21.50
C ILE A 70 -0.04 3.90 -20.73
N ALA A 71 0.05 2.58 -20.94
CA ALA A 71 -0.77 1.62 -20.20
C ALA A 71 -0.44 1.66 -18.71
N TYR A 72 0.84 1.76 -18.35
CA TYR A 72 1.25 1.97 -16.96
C TYR A 72 0.65 3.26 -16.38
N GLU A 73 0.66 4.36 -17.14
CA GLU A 73 0.09 5.62 -16.67
C GLU A 73 -1.40 5.51 -16.36
N ILE A 74 -2.17 4.87 -17.27
CA ILE A 74 -3.60 4.63 -17.07
C ILE A 74 -3.83 3.77 -15.82
N VAL A 75 -3.11 2.66 -15.69
CA VAL A 75 -3.20 1.75 -14.54
C VAL A 75 -2.86 2.49 -13.23
N TYR A 76 -1.80 3.31 -13.23
CA TYR A 76 -1.41 4.10 -12.06
C TYR A 76 -2.50 5.11 -11.66
N LEU A 77 -3.08 5.84 -12.61
CA LEU A 77 -4.13 6.81 -12.32
C LEU A 77 -5.40 6.13 -11.78
N LEU A 78 -5.79 4.98 -12.34
CA LEU A 78 -6.90 4.17 -11.82
C LEU A 78 -6.60 3.66 -10.40
N LEU A 79 -5.38 3.20 -10.16
CA LEU A 79 -4.92 2.75 -8.85
C LEU A 79 -4.97 3.88 -7.82
N ALA A 80 -4.58 5.10 -8.21
CA ALA A 80 -4.65 6.26 -7.35
C ALA A 80 -6.08 6.58 -6.92
N VAL A 81 -7.04 6.60 -7.87
CA VAL A 81 -8.46 6.80 -7.56
C VAL A 81 -8.98 5.70 -6.63
N LEU A 82 -8.59 4.44 -6.88
CA LEU A 82 -8.98 3.31 -6.04
C LEU A 82 -8.43 3.42 -4.61
N ILE A 83 -7.16 3.80 -4.43
CA ILE A 83 -6.54 4.00 -3.11
C ILE A 83 -7.27 5.12 -2.37
N ILE A 84 -7.57 6.25 -3.03
CA ILE A 84 -8.35 7.34 -2.42
C ILE A 84 -9.74 6.84 -1.99
N ALA A 85 -10.40 6.02 -2.81
CA ALA A 85 -11.69 5.43 -2.47
C ALA A 85 -11.61 4.50 -1.24
N VAL A 86 -10.57 3.67 -1.15
CA VAL A 86 -10.32 2.82 0.01
C VAL A 86 -10.07 3.66 1.26
N MET A 87 -9.26 4.72 1.16
CA MET A 87 -8.99 5.61 2.29
C MET A 87 -10.27 6.30 2.77
N ALA A 88 -11.10 6.77 1.83
CA ALA A 88 -12.36 7.42 2.16
C ALA A 88 -13.37 6.44 2.81
N SER A 89 -13.47 5.23 2.28
CA SER A 89 -14.33 4.16 2.82
C SER A 89 -13.90 3.77 4.24
N ALA A 90 -12.58 3.61 4.45
CA ALA A 90 -11.99 3.33 5.77
C ALA A 90 -12.28 4.45 6.78
N ALA A 91 -12.16 5.72 6.39
CA ALA A 91 -12.43 6.84 7.28
C ALA A 91 -13.91 6.90 7.69
N GLY A 92 -14.81 6.60 6.74
CA GLY A 92 -16.24 6.40 7.02
C GLY A 92 -16.48 5.32 8.06
N GLU A 93 -15.78 4.19 7.95
CA GLU A 93 -15.88 3.10 8.92
C GLU A 93 -15.34 3.48 10.30
N ILE A 94 -14.18 4.14 10.37
CA ILE A 94 -13.59 4.59 11.65
C ILE A 94 -14.56 5.52 12.37
N LEU A 95 -15.15 6.50 11.69
CA LEU A 95 -16.11 7.43 12.29
C LEU A 95 -17.39 6.72 12.77
N TYR A 96 -17.84 5.71 12.03
CA TYR A 96 -18.97 4.88 12.44
C TYR A 96 -18.64 4.06 13.69
N GLN A 97 -17.50 3.37 13.73
CA GLN A 97 -17.12 2.50 14.85
C GLN A 97 -16.75 3.28 16.12
N THR A 98 -16.13 4.46 15.97
CA THR A 98 -15.62 5.23 17.11
C THR A 98 -16.64 6.22 17.69
N LEU A 99 -17.43 6.87 16.82
CA LEU A 99 -18.33 7.96 17.20
C LEU A 99 -19.81 7.68 16.88
N GLY A 100 -20.13 6.56 16.21
CA GLY A 100 -21.50 6.19 15.87
C GLY A 100 -22.10 6.99 14.71
N PHE A 101 -21.31 7.78 13.96
CA PHE A 101 -21.80 8.53 12.81
C PHE A 101 -22.10 7.64 11.61
N GLN A 102 -23.04 8.05 10.74
CA GLN A 102 -23.27 7.34 9.48
C GLN A 102 -22.02 7.38 8.59
N LYS A 103 -21.68 6.26 7.95
CA LYS A 103 -20.43 6.08 7.18
C LYS A 103 -20.20 7.18 6.12
N TRP A 104 -21.26 7.64 5.46
CA TRP A 104 -21.15 8.69 4.43
C TRP A 104 -20.62 10.02 4.99
N ILE A 105 -20.89 10.32 6.27
CA ILE A 105 -20.40 11.55 6.92
C ILE A 105 -18.87 11.53 6.95
N GLY A 106 -18.27 10.39 7.29
CA GLY A 106 -16.81 10.26 7.30
C GLY A 106 -16.18 10.33 5.92
N VAL A 107 -16.83 9.72 4.93
CA VAL A 107 -16.43 9.82 3.51
C VAL A 107 -16.44 11.26 3.00
N VAL A 108 -17.49 12.04 3.34
CA VAL A 108 -17.57 13.45 2.96
C VAL A 108 -16.54 14.29 3.73
N LEU A 109 -16.40 14.07 5.03
CA LEU A 109 -15.47 14.81 5.88
C LEU A 109 -14.03 14.67 5.39
N ILE A 110 -13.56 13.43 5.17
CA ILE A 110 -12.20 13.20 4.66
C ILE A 110 -12.01 13.83 3.28
N THR A 111 -13.00 13.76 2.39
CA THR A 111 -12.94 14.38 1.07
C THR A 111 -12.76 15.90 1.18
N VAL A 112 -13.51 16.56 2.07
CA VAL A 112 -13.39 18.00 2.31
C VAL A 112 -12.03 18.37 2.89
N VAL A 113 -11.56 17.62 3.90
CA VAL A 113 -10.26 17.85 4.54
C VAL A 113 -9.12 17.69 3.54
N VAL A 114 -9.13 16.60 2.78
CA VAL A 114 -8.13 16.31 1.75
C VAL A 114 -8.15 17.37 0.64
N GLY A 115 -9.34 17.81 0.20
CA GLY A 115 -9.48 18.90 -0.77
C GLY A 115 -8.90 20.23 -0.24
N PHE A 116 -9.15 20.54 1.03
CA PHE A 116 -8.61 21.72 1.69
C PHE A 116 -7.08 21.67 1.85
N LEU A 117 -6.53 20.53 2.27
CA LEU A 117 -5.07 20.35 2.41
C LEU A 117 -4.36 20.47 1.06
N ASN A 118 -4.93 19.90 0.00
CA ASN A 118 -4.42 20.08 -1.36
C ASN A 118 -4.42 21.55 -1.81
N TYR A 119 -5.39 22.35 -1.36
CA TYR A 119 -5.41 23.80 -1.64
C TYR A 119 -4.31 24.57 -0.90
N LYS A 120 -3.96 24.16 0.33
CA LYS A 120 -2.92 24.81 1.16
C LYS A 120 -1.49 24.61 0.62
N GLY A 121 -1.26 23.58 -0.18
CA GLY A 121 0.00 23.34 -0.90
C GLY A 121 1.00 22.45 -0.16
N GLU A 122 2.09 22.13 -0.86
CA GLU A 122 3.05 21.06 -0.55
C GLU A 122 3.72 21.20 0.83
N GLU A 123 4.04 22.41 1.29
CA GLU A 123 4.73 22.61 2.57
C GLU A 123 3.85 22.22 3.77
N THR A 124 2.54 22.46 3.68
CA THR A 124 1.60 22.05 4.74
C THR A 124 1.49 20.52 4.75
N ILE A 125 1.37 19.90 3.57
CA ILE A 125 1.28 18.45 3.43
C ILE A 125 2.50 17.76 4.03
N ALA A 126 3.72 18.21 3.68
CA ALA A 126 4.96 17.60 4.14
C ALA A 126 5.15 17.64 5.68
N ARG A 127 4.75 18.75 6.33
CA ARG A 127 4.81 18.86 7.80
C ARG A 127 3.81 17.92 8.47
N LEU A 128 2.61 17.81 7.91
CA LEU A 128 1.54 16.93 8.40
C LEU A 128 1.91 15.43 8.24
N GLU A 129 2.54 15.08 7.12
CA GLU A 129 3.08 13.73 6.84
C GLU A 129 4.13 13.31 7.89
N THR A 130 5.08 14.19 8.20
CA THR A 130 6.16 13.86 9.14
C THR A 130 5.62 13.54 10.54
N VAL A 131 4.68 14.33 11.04
CA VAL A 131 4.05 14.10 12.36
C VAL A 131 3.16 12.86 12.33
N GLY A 132 2.39 12.67 11.26
CA GLY A 132 1.50 11.53 11.08
C GLY A 132 2.25 10.19 11.07
N SER A 133 3.34 10.12 10.31
CA SER A 133 4.20 8.93 10.24
C SER A 133 4.77 8.55 11.62
N VAL A 134 5.27 9.52 12.40
CA VAL A 134 5.79 9.24 13.75
C VAL A 134 4.67 8.74 14.69
N ALA A 135 3.50 9.38 14.66
CA ALA A 135 2.35 8.96 15.45
C ALA A 135 1.89 7.53 15.08
N LEU A 136 1.88 7.21 13.78
CA LEU A 136 1.54 5.88 13.28
C LEU A 136 2.51 4.82 13.79
N PHE A 137 3.82 5.07 13.78
CA PHE A 137 4.80 4.13 14.31
C PHE A 137 4.65 3.90 15.82
N ILE A 138 4.38 4.95 16.60
CA ILE A 138 4.11 4.83 18.04
C ILE A 138 2.84 3.99 18.26
N ALA A 139 1.76 4.27 17.52
CA ALA A 139 0.53 3.49 17.57
C ALA A 139 0.80 2.03 17.20
N TYR A 140 1.56 1.76 16.13
CA TYR A 140 1.98 0.41 15.74
C TYR A 140 2.69 -0.33 16.86
N PHE A 141 3.64 0.33 17.53
CA PHE A 141 4.39 -0.23 18.64
C PHE A 141 3.48 -0.55 19.83
N ILE A 142 2.61 0.39 20.23
CA ILE A 142 1.64 0.20 21.32
C ILE A 142 0.70 -0.96 20.99
N PHE A 143 0.12 -0.98 19.79
CA PHE A 143 -0.79 -2.05 19.35
C PHE A 143 -0.12 -3.42 19.44
N THR A 144 1.07 -3.53 18.86
CA THR A 144 1.83 -4.78 18.85
C THR A 144 2.15 -5.19 20.29
N TYR A 145 2.65 -4.28 21.12
CA TYR A 145 2.97 -4.58 22.51
C TYR A 145 1.74 -5.03 23.30
N THR A 146 0.60 -4.34 23.17
CA THR A 146 -0.65 -4.66 23.85
C THR A 146 -1.17 -6.04 23.44
N VAL A 147 -1.26 -6.33 22.15
CA VAL A 147 -1.78 -7.63 21.67
C VAL A 147 -0.86 -8.76 22.12
N PHE A 148 0.45 -8.65 21.90
CA PHE A 148 1.39 -9.72 22.20
C PHE A 148 1.54 -9.98 23.70
N SER A 149 1.41 -8.95 24.55
CA SER A 149 1.55 -9.10 25.99
C SER A 149 0.31 -9.69 26.66
N ASN A 150 -0.87 -9.62 26.00
CA ASN A 150 -2.13 -10.11 26.55
C ASN A 150 -2.66 -11.38 25.87
N LYS A 151 -2.20 -11.70 24.64
CA LYS A 151 -2.75 -12.78 23.80
C LYS A 151 -1.69 -13.72 23.21
N SER A 152 -0.53 -13.83 23.86
CA SER A 152 0.56 -14.69 23.37
C SER A 152 0.16 -16.16 23.26
N ASP A 153 -0.65 -16.64 24.20
CA ASP A 153 -1.06 -18.05 24.27
C ASP A 153 -2.02 -18.40 23.13
N GLU A 154 -2.93 -17.50 22.77
CA GLU A 154 -3.84 -17.65 21.63
C GLU A 154 -3.08 -17.67 20.30
N ILE A 155 -2.07 -16.79 20.14
CA ILE A 155 -1.18 -16.80 18.98
C ILE A 155 -0.48 -18.17 18.87
N LEU A 156 0.14 -18.63 19.96
CA LEU A 156 0.85 -19.91 19.99
C LEU A 156 -0.09 -21.07 19.66
N ASN A 157 -1.30 -21.07 20.23
CA ASN A 157 -2.33 -22.08 19.97
C ASN A 157 -2.66 -22.21 18.48
N VAL A 158 -2.83 -21.09 17.77
CA VAL A 158 -3.10 -21.09 16.32
C VAL A 158 -1.99 -21.79 15.54
N PHE A 159 -0.72 -21.51 15.85
CA PHE A 159 0.41 -22.13 15.15
C PHE A 159 0.64 -23.59 15.58
N SER A 160 0.54 -23.90 16.88
CA SER A 160 0.73 -25.26 17.41
C SER A 160 -0.31 -26.24 16.88
N ASN A 161 -1.56 -25.78 16.69
CA ASN A 161 -2.64 -26.59 16.14
C ASN A 161 -2.84 -26.43 14.63
N TRP A 162 -1.97 -25.64 13.97
CA TRP A 162 -2.07 -25.32 12.55
C TRP A 162 -3.49 -24.88 12.12
N ASN A 163 -4.09 -23.99 12.91
CA ASN A 163 -5.48 -23.59 12.74
C ASN A 163 -5.66 -22.77 11.45
N THR A 164 -6.45 -23.29 10.52
CA THR A 164 -6.82 -22.66 9.24
C THR A 164 -8.34 -22.61 9.02
N SER A 165 -9.12 -22.71 10.11
CA SER A 165 -10.56 -22.98 10.12
C SER A 165 -11.47 -21.82 9.67
N TYR A 166 -10.95 -20.61 9.46
CA TYR A 166 -11.76 -19.47 9.01
C TYR A 166 -12.34 -19.69 7.61
N LEU A 167 -11.55 -20.26 6.70
CA LEU A 167 -12.00 -20.64 5.38
C LEU A 167 -12.44 -22.10 5.38
N THR A 168 -13.47 -22.42 4.60
CA THR A 168 -14.03 -23.78 4.52
C THR A 168 -13.02 -24.80 3.99
N ASN A 169 -12.11 -24.37 3.12
CA ASN A 169 -11.11 -25.23 2.49
C ASN A 169 -9.71 -24.87 2.98
N THR A 170 -8.92 -25.90 3.31
CA THR A 170 -7.50 -25.73 3.62
C THR A 170 -6.79 -25.08 2.42
N PRO A 171 -6.09 -23.95 2.61
CA PRO A 171 -5.47 -23.24 1.51
C PRO A 171 -4.29 -24.05 0.96
N ALA A 172 -4.29 -24.30 -0.35
CA ALA A 172 -3.17 -24.95 -1.03
C ALA A 172 -1.97 -24.00 -1.16
N LEU A 173 -0.75 -24.56 -1.18
CA LEU A 173 0.49 -23.78 -1.30
C LEU A 173 0.51 -22.79 -2.49
N PRO A 174 0.04 -23.15 -3.71
CA PRO A 174 0.02 -22.20 -4.82
C PRO A 174 -0.86 -20.97 -4.57
N LEU A 175 -1.99 -21.14 -3.87
CA LEU A 175 -2.88 -20.02 -3.54
C LEU A 175 -2.22 -19.06 -2.55
N LEU A 176 -1.52 -19.58 -1.54
CA LEU A 176 -0.81 -18.78 -0.55
C LEU A 176 0.30 -17.93 -1.20
N LEU A 177 1.12 -18.58 -2.04
CA LEU A 177 2.18 -17.89 -2.79
C LEU A 177 1.60 -16.84 -3.73
N TRP A 178 0.54 -17.19 -4.47
CA TRP A 178 -0.13 -16.27 -5.39
C TRP A 178 -0.74 -15.07 -4.67
N THR A 179 -1.34 -15.27 -3.50
CA THR A 179 -1.90 -14.19 -2.71
C THR A 179 -0.82 -13.19 -2.27
N GLY A 180 0.36 -13.66 -1.85
CA GLY A 180 1.49 -12.79 -1.57
C GLY A 180 2.00 -12.04 -2.80
N ILE A 181 2.03 -12.69 -3.97
CA ILE A 181 2.40 -12.04 -5.24
C ILE A 181 1.39 -10.95 -5.62
N LEU A 182 0.09 -11.16 -5.41
CA LEU A 182 -0.93 -10.13 -5.67
C LEU A 182 -0.75 -8.92 -4.75
N TYR A 183 -0.42 -9.13 -3.47
CA TYR A 183 -0.10 -8.02 -2.56
C TYR A 183 1.09 -7.19 -3.04
N VAL A 184 2.16 -7.87 -3.50
CA VAL A 184 3.32 -7.20 -4.12
C VAL A 184 2.90 -6.45 -5.39
N GLY A 185 2.08 -7.09 -6.23
CA GLY A 185 1.59 -6.57 -7.51
C GLY A 185 0.85 -5.24 -7.38
N TYR A 186 -0.09 -5.15 -6.46
CA TYR A 186 -0.82 -3.91 -6.19
C TYR A 186 0.12 -2.80 -5.66
N ASN A 187 1.11 -3.17 -4.84
CA ASN A 187 2.08 -2.24 -4.25
C ASN A 187 3.22 -1.81 -5.19
N LEU A 188 3.27 -2.28 -6.45
CA LEU A 188 4.35 -1.95 -7.39
C LEU A 188 4.46 -0.45 -7.71
N ALA A 189 3.42 0.33 -7.45
CA ALA A 189 3.41 1.78 -7.63
C ALA A 189 4.44 2.51 -6.76
N VAL A 190 4.90 1.89 -5.67
CA VAL A 190 5.90 2.44 -4.72
C VAL A 190 7.27 2.66 -5.37
N TYR A 191 7.62 1.86 -6.38
CA TYR A 191 8.97 1.87 -6.96
C TYR A 191 9.24 3.13 -7.77
N PRO A 192 8.42 3.50 -8.77
CA PRO A 192 8.52 4.78 -9.47
C PRO A 192 8.68 6.01 -8.59
N ALA A 193 7.95 6.08 -7.48
CA ALA A 193 8.06 7.18 -6.52
C ALA A 193 9.44 7.22 -5.82
N SER A 194 10.16 6.11 -5.78
CA SER A 194 11.47 5.97 -5.13
C SER A 194 12.66 6.03 -6.10
N PHE A 195 12.46 6.15 -7.41
CA PHE A 195 13.57 6.03 -8.39
C PHE A 195 14.67 7.09 -8.23
N PHE A 196 14.31 8.29 -7.78
CA PHE A 196 15.30 9.35 -7.55
C PHE A 196 16.34 8.96 -6.49
N THR A 197 16.02 8.05 -5.57
CA THR A 197 16.95 7.57 -4.54
C THR A 197 17.94 6.54 -5.08
N PHE A 198 17.77 6.05 -6.31
CA PHE A 198 18.64 5.00 -6.88
C PHE A 198 19.92 5.56 -7.50
N ARG A 199 20.01 6.90 -7.67
CA ARG A 199 21.14 7.57 -8.34
C ARG A 199 22.50 7.28 -7.72
N ASN A 200 22.52 7.01 -6.41
CA ASN A 200 23.75 6.79 -5.66
C ASN A 200 24.20 5.32 -5.66
N LEU A 201 23.48 4.41 -6.31
CA LEU A 201 23.85 2.99 -6.39
C LEU A 201 24.95 2.80 -7.45
N THR A 202 26.11 2.33 -7.01
CA THR A 202 27.30 2.19 -7.86
C THR A 202 27.55 0.76 -8.31
N SER A 203 27.15 -0.23 -7.49
CA SER A 203 27.41 -1.65 -7.75
C SER A 203 26.17 -2.54 -7.63
N GLN A 204 26.19 -3.69 -8.30
CA GLN A 204 25.13 -4.69 -8.18
C GLN A 204 24.98 -5.23 -6.75
N LYS A 205 26.08 -5.31 -6.00
CA LYS A 205 26.09 -5.71 -4.59
C LYS A 205 25.32 -4.71 -3.72
N GLU A 206 25.52 -3.41 -3.95
CA GLU A 206 24.75 -2.36 -3.27
C GLU A 206 23.26 -2.46 -3.60
N SER A 207 22.90 -2.63 -4.88
CA SER A 207 21.51 -2.83 -5.30
C SER A 207 20.88 -4.06 -4.63
N PHE A 208 21.62 -5.17 -4.54
CA PHE A 208 21.13 -6.39 -3.88
C PHE A 208 20.87 -6.17 -2.39
N ILE A 209 21.83 -5.59 -1.67
CA ILE A 209 21.67 -5.29 -0.24
C ILE A 209 20.51 -4.32 -0.01
N ALA A 210 20.45 -3.23 -0.79
CA ALA A 210 19.38 -2.25 -0.70
C ALA A 210 18.01 -2.86 -0.98
N ALA A 211 17.91 -3.79 -1.94
CA ALA A 211 16.69 -4.50 -2.26
C ALA A 211 16.23 -5.45 -1.15
N VAL A 212 17.13 -6.25 -0.58
CA VAL A 212 16.82 -7.14 0.55
C VAL A 212 16.39 -6.33 1.78
N VAL A 213 17.10 -5.25 2.10
CA VAL A 213 16.74 -4.35 3.20
C VAL A 213 15.38 -3.71 2.96
N SER A 214 15.11 -3.26 1.72
CA SER A 214 13.80 -2.70 1.37
C SER A 214 12.68 -3.73 1.53
N GLY A 215 12.88 -4.96 1.04
CA GLY A 215 11.93 -6.06 1.20
C GLY A 215 11.67 -6.41 2.67
N LEU A 216 12.71 -6.45 3.51
CA LEU A 216 12.57 -6.66 4.95
C LEU A 216 11.75 -5.53 5.60
N LEU A 217 12.12 -4.28 5.36
CA LEU A 217 11.42 -3.11 5.94
C LEU A 217 9.95 -3.02 5.51
N MET A 218 9.61 -3.52 4.31
CA MET A 218 8.23 -3.58 3.81
C MET A 218 7.45 -4.78 4.38
N THR A 219 8.12 -5.87 4.75
CA THR A 219 7.44 -7.13 5.17
C THR A 219 7.41 -7.32 6.68
N ILE A 220 8.37 -6.77 7.44
CA ILE A 220 8.39 -6.88 8.92
C ILE A 220 7.10 -6.34 9.53
N PRO A 221 6.64 -5.11 9.20
CA PRO A 221 5.38 -4.61 9.72
C PRO A 221 4.22 -5.56 9.39
N TRP A 222 4.20 -6.08 8.15
CA TRP A 222 3.13 -6.98 7.68
C TRP A 222 3.07 -8.24 8.56
N PHE A 223 4.23 -8.85 8.85
CA PHE A 223 4.32 -10.00 9.75
C PHE A 223 3.87 -9.67 11.17
N LEU A 224 4.25 -8.51 11.72
CA LEU A 224 3.80 -8.09 13.05
C LEU A 224 2.27 -7.99 13.11
N THR A 225 1.66 -7.39 12.09
CA THR A 225 0.20 -7.29 12.00
C THR A 225 -0.47 -8.65 11.79
N TYR A 226 0.11 -9.49 10.93
CA TYR A 226 -0.40 -10.85 10.67
C TYR A 226 -0.39 -11.69 11.94
N ILE A 227 0.73 -11.69 12.69
CA ILE A 227 0.84 -12.43 13.95
C ILE A 227 -0.13 -11.84 14.99
N ALA A 228 -0.28 -10.51 15.06
CA ALA A 228 -1.27 -9.90 15.94
C ALA A 228 -2.70 -10.35 15.61
N ILE A 229 -3.07 -10.48 14.33
CA ILE A 229 -4.39 -11.01 13.93
C ILE A 229 -4.57 -12.46 14.39
N MET A 230 -3.50 -13.26 14.48
CA MET A 230 -3.58 -14.64 14.98
C MET A 230 -4.02 -14.72 16.44
N ALA A 231 -3.84 -13.67 17.25
CA ALA A 231 -4.38 -13.61 18.61
C ALA A 231 -5.91 -13.76 18.67
N TYR A 232 -6.58 -13.43 17.57
CA TYR A 232 -8.05 -13.46 17.46
C TYR A 232 -8.54 -14.51 16.47
N TYR A 233 -7.65 -15.29 15.84
CA TYR A 233 -8.07 -16.24 14.81
C TYR A 233 -8.80 -17.45 15.44
N PRO A 234 -9.96 -17.91 14.93
CA PRO A 234 -10.63 -17.53 13.67
C PRO A 234 -11.86 -16.61 13.86
N ASP A 235 -11.85 -15.68 14.82
CA ASP A 235 -13.00 -14.81 15.12
C ASP A 235 -13.42 -13.95 13.92
N LYS A 236 -14.65 -14.18 13.46
CA LYS A 236 -15.27 -13.44 12.37
C LYS A 236 -15.48 -11.97 12.69
N GLN A 237 -15.68 -11.61 13.97
CA GLN A 237 -15.85 -10.21 14.34
C GLN A 237 -14.60 -9.39 13.98
N VAL A 238 -13.41 -9.97 14.09
CA VAL A 238 -12.15 -9.33 13.70
C VAL A 238 -11.87 -9.51 12.20
N LEU A 239 -11.99 -10.75 11.68
CA LEU A 239 -11.59 -11.09 10.31
C LEU A 239 -12.54 -10.57 9.23
N ASP A 240 -13.82 -10.33 9.55
CA ASP A 240 -14.80 -9.68 8.65
C ASP A 240 -14.90 -8.16 8.93
N SER A 241 -14.24 -7.62 9.95
CA SER A 241 -14.27 -6.18 10.24
C SER A 241 -13.64 -5.37 9.11
N ALA A 242 -14.26 -4.24 8.78
CA ALA A 242 -13.71 -3.29 7.83
C ALA A 242 -12.42 -2.62 8.37
N VAL A 243 -12.27 -2.46 9.69
CA VAL A 243 -11.05 -1.97 10.36
C VAL A 243 -10.66 -2.93 11.48
N PRO A 244 -10.01 -4.07 11.17
CA PRO A 244 -9.67 -5.10 12.16
C PRO A 244 -8.89 -4.57 13.38
N TRP A 245 -8.01 -3.59 13.18
CA TRP A 245 -7.21 -3.01 14.26
C TRP A 245 -8.03 -2.40 15.39
N LEU A 246 -9.05 -1.61 15.05
CA LEU A 246 -9.92 -1.00 16.05
C LEU A 246 -10.70 -2.09 16.79
N LYS A 247 -11.17 -3.11 16.05
CA LYS A 247 -11.93 -4.22 16.62
C LYS A 247 -11.10 -5.06 17.60
N MET A 248 -9.83 -5.31 17.29
CA MET A 248 -8.91 -6.00 18.20
C MET A 248 -8.64 -5.20 19.48
N LEU A 249 -8.62 -3.88 19.39
CA LEU A 249 -8.35 -3.02 20.55
C LEU A 249 -9.56 -2.81 21.47
N GLU A 250 -10.77 -3.18 21.03
CA GLU A 250 -12.01 -3.00 21.78
C GLU A 250 -12.01 -3.69 23.14
N GLU A 251 -11.40 -4.87 23.25
CA GLU A 251 -11.40 -5.65 24.49
C GLU A 251 -10.42 -5.12 25.55
N PHE A 252 -9.49 -4.23 25.20
CA PHE A 252 -8.46 -3.75 26.13
C PHE A 252 -8.87 -2.44 26.83
N ASN A 253 -9.08 -1.36 26.06
CA ASN A 253 -9.40 -0.05 26.63
C ASN A 253 -10.08 0.86 25.59
N PRO A 254 -11.27 1.41 25.88
CA PRO A 254 -11.97 2.34 24.99
C PRO A 254 -11.15 3.56 24.57
N VAL A 255 -10.24 4.04 25.42
CA VAL A 255 -9.34 5.17 25.13
C VAL A 255 -8.35 4.81 24.02
N LEU A 256 -7.89 3.56 23.96
CA LEU A 256 -7.01 3.11 22.88
C LEU A 256 -7.74 3.17 21.54
N ILE A 257 -9.01 2.74 21.48
CA ILE A 257 -9.82 2.84 20.26
C ILE A 257 -9.88 4.28 19.76
N ALA A 258 -10.12 5.25 20.66
CA ALA A 258 -10.20 6.66 20.28
C ALA A 258 -8.85 7.20 19.76
N ILE A 259 -7.75 6.92 20.46
CA ILE A 259 -6.40 7.35 20.05
C ILE A 259 -6.02 6.73 18.70
N PHE A 260 -6.24 5.42 18.54
CA PHE A 260 -5.95 4.73 17.29
C PHE A 260 -6.86 5.17 16.16
N GLY A 261 -8.14 5.43 16.42
CA GLY A 261 -9.06 5.99 15.45
C GLY A 261 -8.58 7.33 14.90
N ILE A 262 -8.04 8.20 15.77
CA ILE A 262 -7.44 9.48 15.36
C ILE A 262 -6.18 9.25 14.54
N VAL A 263 -5.26 8.40 14.99
CA VAL A 263 -3.99 8.14 14.30
C VAL A 263 -4.23 7.50 12.93
N VAL A 264 -5.03 6.44 12.86
CA VAL A 264 -5.36 5.78 11.59
C VAL A 264 -6.15 6.73 10.70
N GLY A 265 -7.13 7.46 11.24
CA GLY A 265 -7.88 8.48 10.50
C GLY A 265 -6.98 9.54 9.88
N TRP A 266 -5.96 9.97 10.61
CA TRP A 266 -4.93 10.87 10.11
C TRP A 266 -4.10 10.26 8.98
N THR A 267 -3.63 9.02 9.14
CA THR A 267 -2.88 8.31 8.09
C THR A 267 -3.71 8.11 6.81
N LEU A 268 -5.03 7.92 6.94
CA LEU A 268 -5.94 7.87 5.78
C LEU A 268 -5.98 9.22 5.04
N ILE A 269 -6.07 10.33 5.77
CA ILE A 269 -6.02 11.70 5.21
C ILE A 269 -4.67 11.94 4.51
N GLU A 270 -3.58 11.57 5.17
CA GLU A 270 -2.21 11.68 4.67
C GLU A 270 -2.05 10.95 3.33
N THR A 271 -2.43 9.68 3.30
CA THR A 271 -2.35 8.83 2.10
C THR A 271 -3.22 9.39 0.97
N ALA A 272 -4.47 9.76 1.26
CA ALA A 272 -5.37 10.31 0.25
C ALA A 272 -4.85 11.64 -0.33
N THR A 273 -4.28 12.51 0.51
CA THR A 273 -3.69 13.78 0.09
C THR A 273 -2.47 13.56 -0.80
N GLY A 274 -1.55 12.70 -0.38
CA GLY A 274 -0.36 12.34 -1.17
C GLY A 274 -0.72 11.73 -2.53
N MET A 275 -1.74 10.86 -2.59
CA MET A 275 -2.18 10.24 -3.84
C MET A 275 -2.82 11.24 -4.81
N ILE A 276 -3.61 12.20 -4.33
CA ILE A 276 -4.16 13.27 -5.18
C ILE A 276 -3.07 14.20 -5.67
N HIS A 277 -2.12 14.56 -4.80
CA HIS A 277 -0.99 15.37 -5.20
C HIS A 277 -0.17 14.68 -6.31
N ALA A 278 0.14 13.40 -6.14
CA ALA A 278 0.82 12.59 -7.15
C ALA A 278 0.02 12.50 -8.46
N PHE A 279 -1.30 12.34 -8.38
CA PHE A 279 -2.21 12.31 -9.53
C PHE A 279 -2.16 13.63 -10.32
N ILE A 280 -2.29 14.78 -9.63
CA ILE A 280 -2.26 16.11 -10.25
C ILE A 280 -0.87 16.38 -10.86
N SER A 281 0.20 16.10 -10.11
CA SER A 281 1.59 16.33 -10.55
C SER A 281 1.94 15.56 -11.82
N ARG A 282 1.44 14.33 -11.97
CA ARG A 282 1.62 13.53 -13.19
C ARG A 282 0.94 14.14 -14.40
N ILE A 283 -0.32 14.54 -14.26
CA ILE A 283 -1.08 15.18 -15.34
C ILE A 283 -0.43 16.52 -15.72
N GLU A 284 0.02 17.29 -14.73
CA GLU A 284 0.74 18.53 -14.95
C GLU A 284 2.05 18.32 -15.70
N THR A 285 2.87 17.35 -15.29
CA THR A 285 4.15 17.05 -15.91
C THR A 285 3.97 16.71 -17.40
N GLU A 286 2.96 15.91 -17.74
CA GLU A 286 2.64 15.60 -19.15
C GLU A 286 2.14 16.82 -19.93
N ALA A 287 1.33 17.66 -19.30
CA ALA A 287 0.79 18.87 -19.94
C ALA A 287 1.89 19.91 -20.20
N GLN A 288 2.80 20.11 -19.25
CA GLN A 288 3.98 20.95 -19.39
C GLN A 288 4.92 20.43 -20.49
N GLN A 289 5.18 19.12 -20.54
CA GLN A 289 6.00 18.51 -21.60
C GLN A 289 5.40 18.69 -23.00
N LYS A 290 4.07 18.84 -23.11
CA LYS A 290 3.35 19.14 -24.36
C LYS A 290 3.22 20.64 -24.67
N GLY A 291 3.85 21.51 -23.87
CA GLY A 291 3.79 22.97 -24.04
C GLY A 291 2.46 23.62 -23.61
N ASN A 292 1.59 22.87 -22.93
CA ASN A 292 0.26 23.32 -22.50
C ASN A 292 0.17 23.29 -20.96
N PRO A 293 0.78 24.25 -20.24
CA PRO A 293 0.72 24.27 -18.78
C PRO A 293 -0.74 24.40 -18.30
N LEU A 294 -1.13 23.53 -17.36
CA LEU A 294 -2.50 23.51 -16.85
C LEU A 294 -2.80 24.78 -16.06
N LYS A 295 -3.89 25.47 -16.41
CA LYS A 295 -4.43 26.57 -15.61
C LYS A 295 -4.83 26.05 -14.23
N LYS A 296 -4.68 26.87 -13.18
CA LYS A 296 -5.06 26.51 -11.79
C LYS A 296 -6.50 25.96 -11.69
N ILE A 297 -7.43 26.52 -12.46
CA ILE A 297 -8.83 26.07 -12.49
C ILE A 297 -8.97 24.65 -13.07
N THR A 298 -8.19 24.29 -14.08
CA THR A 298 -8.20 22.95 -14.69
C THR A 298 -7.67 21.91 -13.69
N LYS A 299 -6.64 22.25 -12.91
CA LYS A 299 -6.13 21.40 -11.84
C LYS A 299 -7.19 21.14 -10.76
N ALA A 300 -7.90 22.19 -10.36
CA ALA A 300 -8.99 22.07 -9.39
C ALA A 300 -10.13 21.17 -9.91
N TRP A 301 -10.51 21.30 -11.18
CA TRP A 301 -11.52 20.42 -11.81
C TRP A 301 -11.08 18.96 -11.89
N ILE A 302 -9.84 18.70 -12.29
CA ILE A 302 -9.29 17.34 -12.34
C ILE A 302 -9.29 16.70 -10.94
N SER A 303 -8.85 17.45 -9.93
CA SER A 303 -8.87 17.00 -8.52
C SER A 303 -10.30 16.70 -8.07
N LEU A 304 -11.25 17.60 -8.35
CA LEU A 304 -12.65 17.42 -7.99
C LEU A 304 -13.25 16.19 -8.65
N VAL A 305 -13.00 15.96 -9.94
CA VAL A 305 -13.50 14.77 -10.65
C VAL A 305 -12.92 13.48 -10.08
N ALA A 306 -11.60 13.46 -9.79
CA ALA A 306 -10.95 12.30 -9.17
C ALA A 306 -11.52 12.02 -7.76
N LEU A 307 -11.71 13.06 -6.95
CA LEU A 307 -12.32 12.96 -5.62
C LEU A 307 -13.76 12.48 -5.67
N LEU A 308 -14.58 12.98 -6.60
CA LEU A 308 -15.96 12.55 -6.79
C LEU A 308 -16.03 11.09 -7.25
N ALA A 309 -15.16 10.68 -8.18
CA ALA A 309 -15.06 9.28 -8.60
C ALA A 309 -14.66 8.37 -7.42
N ALA A 310 -13.70 8.80 -6.60
CA ALA A 310 -13.29 8.08 -5.41
C ALA A 310 -14.41 8.01 -4.36
N LEU A 311 -15.20 9.08 -4.18
CA LEU A 311 -16.34 9.12 -3.26
C LEU A 311 -17.46 8.15 -3.69
N LEU A 312 -17.74 8.06 -4.99
CA LEU A 312 -18.70 7.09 -5.53
C LEU A 312 -18.20 5.65 -5.33
N LEU A 313 -16.92 5.40 -5.60
CA LEU A 313 -16.29 4.09 -5.38
C LEU A 313 -16.24 3.72 -3.89
N ALA A 314 -16.04 4.68 -2.98
CA ALA A 314 -15.95 4.44 -1.54
C ALA A 314 -17.22 3.79 -0.96
N GLN A 315 -18.38 3.97 -1.62
CA GLN A 315 -19.66 3.35 -1.24
C GLN A 315 -19.65 1.82 -1.39
N VAL A 316 -18.75 1.26 -2.19
CA VAL A 316 -18.57 -0.20 -2.33
C VAL A 316 -18.09 -0.84 -1.02
N GLY A 317 -17.41 -0.09 -0.17
CA GLY A 317 -16.89 -0.58 1.10
C GLY A 317 -15.45 -1.07 1.00
N ILE A 318 -14.67 -0.80 2.05
CA ILE A 318 -13.24 -1.12 2.12
C ILE A 318 -12.95 -2.60 1.86
N ILE A 319 -13.79 -3.51 2.36
CA ILE A 319 -13.60 -4.97 2.22
C ILE A 319 -13.56 -5.36 0.75
N ASP A 320 -14.58 -4.98 -0.03
CA ASP A 320 -14.70 -5.31 -1.44
C ASP A 320 -13.69 -4.54 -2.31
N LEU A 321 -13.42 -3.27 -1.99
CA LEU A 321 -12.41 -2.48 -2.69
C LEU A 321 -11.00 -3.09 -2.54
N VAL A 322 -10.66 -3.60 -1.35
CA VAL A 322 -9.39 -4.30 -1.11
C VAL A 322 -9.43 -5.69 -1.79
N ALA A 323 -10.43 -6.51 -1.51
CA ALA A 323 -10.48 -7.88 -2.01
C ALA A 323 -10.53 -7.98 -3.56
N LYS A 324 -11.35 -7.14 -4.20
CA LYS A 324 -11.57 -7.16 -5.65
C LYS A 324 -10.78 -6.07 -6.37
N GLY A 325 -10.87 -4.83 -5.88
CA GLY A 325 -10.23 -3.68 -6.51
C GLY A 325 -8.71 -3.82 -6.51
N TYR A 326 -8.09 -4.02 -5.35
CA TYR A 326 -6.62 -4.17 -5.29
C TYR A 326 -6.14 -5.41 -6.01
N THR A 327 -6.88 -6.52 -5.95
CA THR A 327 -6.56 -7.72 -6.72
C THR A 327 -6.59 -7.46 -8.23
N PHE A 328 -7.61 -6.76 -8.74
CA PHE A 328 -7.66 -6.37 -10.15
C PHE A 328 -6.48 -5.46 -10.54
N MET A 329 -6.19 -4.46 -9.72
CA MET A 329 -5.05 -3.56 -9.96
C MET A 329 -3.70 -4.27 -9.82
N ALA A 330 -3.60 -5.30 -8.98
CA ALA A 330 -2.41 -6.13 -8.87
C ALA A 330 -2.11 -6.85 -10.18
N TYR A 331 -3.11 -7.48 -10.80
CA TYR A 331 -2.94 -8.10 -12.13
C TYR A 331 -2.49 -7.08 -13.18
N ALA A 332 -3.14 -5.91 -13.21
CA ALA A 332 -2.80 -4.85 -14.15
C ALA A 332 -1.34 -4.37 -13.96
N MET A 333 -0.95 -4.07 -12.72
CA MET A 333 0.41 -3.63 -12.38
C MET A 333 1.47 -4.70 -12.63
N ILE A 334 1.16 -5.97 -12.33
CA ILE A 334 2.05 -7.09 -12.66
C ILE A 334 2.28 -7.14 -14.17
N ALA A 335 1.22 -7.01 -14.98
CA ALA A 335 1.31 -7.06 -16.43
C ALA A 335 2.09 -5.87 -17.02
N VAL A 336 1.89 -4.65 -16.52
CA VAL A 336 2.51 -3.44 -17.08
C VAL A 336 3.88 -3.09 -16.49
N TYR A 337 4.25 -3.66 -15.34
CA TYR A 337 5.49 -3.33 -14.64
C TYR A 337 6.34 -4.57 -14.34
N ALA A 338 5.84 -5.54 -13.56
CA ALA A 338 6.66 -6.67 -13.11
C ALA A 338 7.05 -7.63 -14.23
N VAL A 339 6.11 -8.01 -15.09
CA VAL A 339 6.36 -8.94 -16.22
C VAL A 339 7.41 -8.37 -17.17
N PRO A 340 7.30 -7.11 -17.66
CA PRO A 340 8.36 -6.50 -18.46
C PRO A 340 9.72 -6.48 -17.75
N LEU A 341 9.74 -6.14 -16.47
CA LEU A 341 10.97 -6.08 -15.69
C LEU A 341 11.66 -7.46 -15.59
N LEU A 342 10.87 -8.51 -15.36
CA LEU A 342 11.35 -9.90 -15.31
C LEU A 342 11.85 -10.39 -16.68
N LEU A 343 11.11 -10.11 -17.75
CA LEU A 343 11.49 -10.53 -19.11
C LEU A 343 12.79 -9.86 -19.58
N PHE A 344 13.02 -8.61 -19.17
CA PHE A 344 14.21 -7.86 -19.56
C PHE A 344 15.38 -8.01 -18.57
N ALA A 345 15.19 -8.73 -17.45
CA ALA A 345 16.21 -8.96 -16.42
C ALA A 345 17.54 -9.46 -16.99
N GLY A 346 17.49 -10.39 -17.94
CA GLY A 346 18.68 -10.94 -18.58
C GLY A 346 19.51 -9.92 -19.39
N LYS A 347 18.97 -8.73 -19.71
CA LYS A 347 19.70 -7.68 -20.43
C LYS A 347 20.53 -6.80 -19.50
N PHE A 348 20.01 -6.47 -18.33
CA PHE A 348 20.67 -5.55 -17.39
C PHE A 348 21.41 -6.24 -16.24
N LEU A 349 21.19 -7.54 -16.02
CA LEU A 349 21.93 -8.33 -15.01
C LEU A 349 23.24 -8.94 -15.54
N LYS A 350 23.52 -8.87 -16.85
CA LYS A 350 24.79 -9.38 -17.39
C LYS A 350 25.93 -8.43 -17.01
N PRO A 351 27.09 -8.96 -16.59
CA PRO A 351 28.27 -8.11 -16.39
C PRO A 351 28.58 -7.39 -17.71
N LYS A 352 28.89 -6.09 -17.64
CA LYS A 352 29.40 -5.34 -18.79
C LYS A 352 30.56 -6.16 -19.37
N ARG A 353 30.43 -6.64 -20.61
CA ARG A 353 31.59 -7.15 -21.35
C ARG A 353 32.60 -6.02 -21.34
N SER A 354 33.81 -6.28 -20.82
CA SER A 354 34.94 -5.39 -21.07
C SER A 354 35.10 -5.32 -22.58
N GLU A 355 34.78 -4.17 -23.17
CA GLU A 355 35.29 -3.84 -24.49
C GLU A 355 36.81 -3.69 -24.30
N ASN A 356 37.53 -4.75 -24.64
CA ASN A 356 38.98 -4.72 -24.84
C ASN A 356 39.25 -4.44 -26.31
#